data_AF-A0A3P7IGH3-F1
#
_entry.id   AF-A0A3P7IGH3-F1
#
_cell.length_a   1.000
_cell.length_b   1.000
_cell.length_c   1.000
_cell.angle_alpha   90.00
_cell.angle_beta   90.00
_cell.angle_gamma   90.00
#
_symmetry.space_group_name_H-M   'P 1'
#
loop_
_entity.id
_entity.type
_entity.pdbx_description
1 polymer ?
#
loop_
_entity_poly.entity_id
_entity_poly.type
_entity_poly.pdbx_seq_one_letter_code
_entity_poly.pdbx_strand_id
1 'polypeptide(L)'
;RKCSFWLFSAAFKEKRPRGHVEFINTALKYIKEYGIHKDLDVYKALLNVFPKGKMIPQNAFQRIFLHYPVQQNCCVKVLDEMEWNGVWVVALFIW
;
A
#
# COMPACT_ATOMS: atom_id res chain seq x y z
N ARG A 1 -15.20 -6.55 -12.23
CA ARG A 1 -14.04 -5.64 -12.20
C ARG A 1 -13.45 -5.54 -10.78
N LYS A 2 -14.21 -5.08 -9.78
CA LYS A 2 -13.79 -5.06 -8.37
C LYS A 2 -13.40 -6.46 -7.83
N CYS A 3 -14.21 -7.50 -8.03
CA CYS A 3 -13.86 -8.87 -7.58
C CYS A 3 -12.54 -9.40 -8.14
N SER A 4 -12.21 -9.10 -9.40
CA SER A 4 -10.95 -9.51 -10.03
C SER A 4 -9.75 -8.86 -9.34
N PHE A 5 -9.87 -7.60 -8.94
CA PHE A 5 -8.84 -6.88 -8.19
C PHE A 5 -8.65 -7.46 -6.78
N TRP A 6 -9.75 -7.79 -6.09
CA TRP A 6 -9.72 -8.43 -4.78
C TRP A 6 -9.02 -9.80 -4.83
N LEU A 7 -9.37 -10.64 -5.80
CA LEU A 7 -8.73 -11.94 -6.01
C LEU A 7 -7.23 -11.79 -6.27
N PHE A 8 -6.84 -10.77 -7.04
CA PHE A 8 -5.44 -10.51 -7.36
C PHE A 8 -4.62 -10.07 -6.14
N SER A 9 -5.17 -9.17 -5.31
CA SER A 9 -4.53 -8.76 -4.04
C SER A 9 -4.39 -9.93 -3.06
N ALA A 10 -5.44 -10.74 -2.91
CA ALA A 10 -5.41 -11.93 -2.05
C ALA A 10 -4.38 -12.97 -2.53
N ALA A 11 -4.35 -13.26 -3.82
CA ALA A 11 -3.40 -14.20 -4.42
C ALA A 11 -1.94 -13.76 -4.26
N PHE A 12 -1.67 -12.46 -4.33
CA PHE A 12 -0.32 -11.93 -4.12
C PHE A 12 0.13 -12.10 -2.66
N LYS A 13 -0.74 -11.79 -1.70
CA LYS A 13 -0.47 -11.91 -0.26
C LYS A 13 -0.09 -13.33 0.16
N GLU A 14 -0.74 -14.35 -0.42
CA GLU A 14 -0.53 -15.76 -0.06
C GLU A 14 0.77 -16.33 -0.66
N LYS A 15 1.16 -15.91 -1.86
CA LYS A 15 2.20 -16.60 -2.65
C LYS A 15 3.55 -15.91 -2.71
N ARG A 16 3.64 -14.60 -2.40
CA ARG A 16 4.88 -13.83 -2.65
C ARG A 16 5.34 -13.02 -1.43
N PRO A 17 6.50 -13.38 -0.83
CA PRO A 17 7.10 -12.61 0.27
C PRO A 17 7.95 -11.41 -0.19
N ARG A 18 8.01 -11.15 -1.51
CA ARG A 18 8.84 -10.12 -2.15
C ARG A 18 8.04 -9.47 -3.27
N GLY A 19 8.45 -8.28 -3.71
CA GLY A 19 7.84 -7.59 -4.83
C GLY A 19 6.61 -6.74 -4.47
N HIS A 20 6.37 -6.48 -3.18
CA HIS A 20 5.19 -5.73 -2.72
C HIS A 20 5.12 -4.33 -3.33
N VAL A 21 6.28 -3.68 -3.49
CA VAL A 21 6.38 -2.32 -4.02
C VAL A 21 6.04 -2.28 -5.50
N GLU A 22 6.60 -3.21 -6.28
CA GLU A 22 6.36 -3.34 -7.71
C GLU A 22 4.89 -3.68 -7.99
N PHE A 23 4.31 -4.56 -7.18
CA PHE A 23 2.90 -4.89 -7.23
C PHE A 23 2.01 -3.66 -7.00
N ILE A 24 2.24 -2.93 -5.91
CA ILE A 24 1.45 -1.75 -5.56
C ILE A 24 1.61 -0.65 -6.62
N ASN A 25 2.84 -0.37 -7.07
CA ASN A 25 3.08 0.61 -8.12
C ASN A 25 2.37 0.24 -9.43
N THR A 26 2.32 -1.05 -9.77
CA THR A 26 1.59 -1.51 -10.96
C THR A 26 0.09 -1.38 -10.76
N ALA A 27 -0.42 -1.76 -9.60
CA ALA A 27 -1.84 -1.64 -9.27
C ALA A 27 -2.33 -0.17 -9.31
N LEU A 28 -1.56 0.78 -8.79
CA LEU A 28 -1.89 2.21 -8.82
C LEU A 28 -2.04 2.73 -10.26
N LYS A 29 -1.22 2.27 -11.21
CA LYS A 29 -1.35 2.66 -12.63
C LYS A 29 -2.70 2.26 -13.23
N TYR A 30 -3.23 1.10 -12.82
CA TYR A 30 -4.47 0.55 -13.36
C TYR A 30 -5.72 0.97 -12.58
N ILE A 31 -5.61 1.49 -11.36
CA ILE A 31 -6.76 1.84 -10.51
C ILE A 31 -7.72 2.84 -11.19
N LYS A 32 -7.20 3.81 -11.96
CA LYS A 32 -8.01 4.77 -12.72
C LYS A 32 -8.74 4.09 -13.89
N GLU A 33 -8.03 3.27 -14.66
CA GLU A 33 -8.58 2.53 -15.80
C GLU A 33 -9.69 1.54 -15.39
N TYR A 34 -9.53 0.90 -14.24
CA TYR A 34 -10.54 0.00 -13.68
C TYR A 34 -11.73 0.73 -13.04
N GLY A 35 -11.66 2.05 -12.90
CA GLY A 35 -12.73 2.87 -12.31
C GLY A 35 -12.89 2.70 -10.79
N ILE A 36 -11.85 2.23 -10.09
CA ILE A 36 -11.89 1.91 -8.66
C ILE A 36 -11.14 2.93 -7.77
N HIS A 37 -10.68 4.04 -8.37
CA HIS A 37 -9.87 5.08 -7.71
C HIS A 37 -10.57 5.87 -6.60
N LYS A 38 -11.90 5.80 -6.49
CA LYS A 38 -12.65 6.46 -5.39
C LYS A 38 -12.92 5.54 -4.20
N ASP A 39 -12.47 4.29 -4.28
CA ASP A 39 -12.83 3.25 -3.33
C ASP A 39 -11.76 3.10 -2.23
N LEU A 40 -12.10 3.53 -1.02
CA LEU A 40 -11.18 3.46 0.13
C LEU A 40 -10.72 2.03 0.44
N ASP A 41 -11.58 1.02 0.23
CA ASP A 41 -11.24 -0.36 0.61
C ASP A 41 -10.21 -0.97 -0.35
N VAL A 42 -10.13 -0.46 -1.58
CA VAL A 42 -9.10 -0.84 -2.56
C VAL A 42 -7.72 -0.40 -2.08
N TYR A 43 -7.60 0.84 -1.60
CA TYR A 43 -6.33 1.35 -1.05
C TYR A 43 -5.94 0.62 0.24
N LYS A 44 -6.91 0.34 1.13
CA LYS A 44 -6.67 -0.50 2.32
C LYS A 44 -6.18 -1.90 1.93
N ALA A 45 -6.76 -2.52 0.90
CA ALA A 45 -6.33 -3.82 0.41
C ALA A 45 -4.88 -3.79 -0.11
N LEU A 46 -4.49 -2.74 -0.83
CA LEU A 46 -3.10 -2.54 -1.27
C LEU A 46 -2.13 -2.40 -0.11
N LEU A 47 -2.45 -1.61 0.91
CA LEU A 47 -1.60 -1.47 2.10
C LEU A 47 -1.51 -2.78 2.91
N ASN A 48 -2.57 -3.59 2.91
CA ASN A 48 -2.60 -4.91 3.56
C ASN A 48 -1.74 -5.99 2.85
N VAL A 49 -1.18 -5.69 1.67
CA VAL A 49 -0.20 -6.56 1.00
C VAL A 49 1.13 -6.56 1.73
N PHE A 50 1.48 -5.47 2.43
CA PHE A 50 2.68 -5.45 3.26
C PHE A 50 2.56 -6.38 4.47
N PRO A 51 3.63 -7.09 4.85
CA PRO A 51 3.63 -7.94 6.02
C PRO A 51 3.50 -7.10 7.30
N LYS A 52 2.38 -7.25 8.02
CA LYS A 52 2.17 -6.58 9.31
C LYS A 52 3.15 -7.09 10.37
N GLY A 53 3.66 -6.19 11.20
CA GLY A 53 4.55 -6.52 12.32
C GLY A 53 6.02 -6.77 11.97
N LYS A 54 6.31 -7.43 10.83
CA LYS A 54 7.70 -7.74 10.43
C LYS A 54 8.54 -6.51 10.05
N MET A 55 7.87 -5.42 9.68
CA MET A 55 8.52 -4.19 9.22
C MET A 55 8.60 -3.11 10.30
N ILE A 56 8.33 -3.46 11.56
CA ILE A 56 8.40 -2.52 12.69
C ILE A 56 9.82 -2.56 13.27
N PRO A 57 10.57 -1.44 13.23
CA PRO A 57 11.91 -1.39 13.80
C PRO A 57 11.86 -1.65 15.31
N GLN A 58 12.56 -2.70 15.76
CA GLN A 58 12.60 -3.08 17.17
C GLN A 58 13.65 -2.28 17.94
N ASN A 59 14.75 -1.90 17.27
CA ASN A 59 15.91 -1.29 17.92
C ASN A 59 16.14 0.17 17.52
N ALA A 60 16.79 0.94 18.39
CA ALA A 60 17.10 2.36 18.16
C ALA A 60 17.89 2.59 16.85
N PHE A 61 18.86 1.74 16.54
CA PHE A 61 19.61 1.80 15.27
C PHE A 61 18.72 1.60 14.04
N GLN A 62 17.74 0.70 14.09
CA GLN A 62 16.81 0.48 12.98
C GLN A 62 15.87 1.69 12.79
N ARG A 63 15.50 2.38 13.87
CA ARG A 63 14.74 3.64 13.81
C ARG A 63 15.57 4.77 13.19
N ILE A 64 16.84 4.90 13.59
CA ILE A 64 17.74 5.95 13.10
C ILE A 64 18.04 5.79 11.61
N PHE A 65 18.25 4.56 11.14
CA PHE A 65 18.58 4.28 9.73
C PHE A 65 17.37 4.11 8.79
N LEU A 66 16.17 4.49 9.23
CA LEU A 66 14.96 4.45 8.39
C LEU A 66 14.75 3.06 7.77
N HIS A 67 14.57 2.04 8.61
CA HIS A 67 14.45 0.65 8.17
C HIS A 67 13.30 0.50 7.15
N TYR A 68 13.64 0.06 5.93
CA TYR A 68 12.74 -0.10 4.75
C TYR A 68 12.32 1.20 4.02
N PRO A 69 13.28 2.01 3.51
CA PRO A 69 12.97 3.32 2.91
C PRO A 69 12.14 3.21 1.63
N VAL A 70 12.36 2.16 0.82
CA VAL A 70 11.63 1.96 -0.45
C VAL A 70 10.16 1.64 -0.20
N GLN A 71 9.87 0.85 0.83
CA GLN A 71 8.51 0.47 1.21
C GLN A 71 7.76 1.65 1.84
N GLN A 72 8.44 2.44 2.68
CA GLN A 72 7.86 3.67 3.24
C GLN A 72 7.48 4.65 2.12
N ASN A 73 8.38 4.87 1.15
CA ASN A 73 8.08 5.73 -0.01
C ASN A 73 6.91 5.18 -0.86
N CYS A 74 6.78 3.86 -0.98
CA CYS A 74 5.64 3.25 -1.64
C CYS A 74 4.32 3.50 -0.89
N CYS A 75 4.31 3.40 0.44
CA CYS A 75 3.15 3.77 1.26
C CYS A 75 2.77 5.24 1.09
N VAL A 76 3.75 6.16 1.07
CA VAL A 76 3.50 7.58 0.83
C VAL A 76 2.84 7.80 -0.53
N LYS A 77 3.30 7.12 -1.59
CA LYS A 77 2.67 7.20 -2.92
C LYS A 77 1.22 6.73 -2.94
N VAL A 78 0.89 5.69 -2.16
CA VAL A 78 -0.51 5.22 -2.03
C VAL A 78 -1.36 6.29 -1.36
N LEU A 79 -0.85 6.93 -0.31
CA LEU A 79 -1.55 8.00 0.42
C LEU A 79 -1.72 9.25 -0.44
N ASP A 80 -0.68 9.64 -1.19
CA ASP A 80 -0.73 10.75 -2.14
C ASP A 80 -1.80 10.49 -3.22
N GLU A 81 -1.83 9.29 -3.80
CA GLU A 81 -2.88 8.93 -4.77
C GLU A 81 -4.29 8.94 -4.14
N MET A 82 -4.44 8.58 -2.87
CA MET A 82 -5.72 8.71 -2.16
C MET A 82 -6.14 10.17 -2.01
N GLU A 83 -5.20 11.06 -1.66
CA GLU A 83 -5.40 12.50 -1.54
C GLU A 83 -5.83 13.12 -2.88
N TRP A 84 -5.10 12.84 -3.96
CA TRP A 84 -5.43 13.31 -5.31
C TRP A 84 -6.82 12.86 -5.79
N ASN A 85 -7.28 11.68 -5.38
CA ASN A 85 -8.60 11.16 -5.74
C ASN A 85 -9.71 11.57 -4.75
N GLY A 86 -9.38 12.37 -3.72
CA GLY A 86 -10.34 12.85 -2.72
C GLY A 86 -10.81 11.80 -1.72
N VAL A 87 -10.06 10.69 -1.59
CA VAL A 87 -10.37 9.57 -0.69
C VAL A 87 -9.63 9.78 0.63
N TRP A 88 -10.13 10.71 1.46
CA TRP A 88 -9.47 11.08 2.70
C TRP A 88 -9.72 10.07 3.83
N VAL A 89 -8.65 9.64 4.50
CA VAL A 89 -8.70 9.24 5.91
C VAL A 89 -7.91 10.30 6.67
N VAL A 90 -8.61 11.20 7.35
CA VAL A 90 -8.06 12.35 8.11
C VAL A 90 -7.11 11.92 9.24
N ALA A 91 -6.88 10.62 9.45
CA ALA A 91 -6.26 10.08 10.65
C ALA A 91 -4.75 9.77 10.57
N LEU A 92 -4.04 10.04 9.47
CA LEU A 92 -2.63 9.60 9.33
C LEU A 92 -1.57 10.71 9.30
N PHE A 93 -1.95 11.99 9.41
CA PHE A 93 -1.00 13.12 9.43
C PHE A 93 -0.59 13.61 10.83
N ILE A 94 -0.94 12.89 11.89
CA ILE A 94 -0.31 13.06 13.21
C ILE A 94 0.69 11.93 13.40
N TRP A 95 1.87 12.05 12.79
CA TRP A 95 3.10 11.39 13.20
C TRP A 95 4.30 12.14 12.64
#